data_AF-A0A816HSJ4-F1
#
_entry.id   AF-A0A816HSJ4-F1
#
_cell.length_a   1.000
_cell.length_b   1.000
_cell.length_c   1.000
_cell.angle_alpha   90.00
_cell.angle_beta   90.00
_cell.angle_gamma   90.00
#
_symmetry.space_group_name_H-M   'P 1'
#
loop_
_entity.id
_entity.type
_entity.pdbx_description
1 polymer ?
#
loop_
_entity_poly.entity_id
_entity_poly.type
_entity_poly.pdbx_seq_one_letter_code
_entity_poly.pdbx_strand_id
1 'polypeptide(L)'
;GDVTLPGGYEVHQNDHIFILLSQLHRDPKVRDQPEEFRPERMLNGGFEKLPPNSWKPFGNGQRACIGRPFAWQESLLALALILKHFHLEFVDPAYDLRIKQTLTIKPEGFKMRVRPRQQIGFALHSSSTTTTTTKKSEKAPETKSNREELRPLRALLA
;
A
#
# COMPACT_ATOMS: atom_id res chain seq x y z
N GLY A 1 -12.25 -36.59 -13.14
CA GLY A 1 -11.67 -37.42 -14.19
C GLY A 1 -10.19 -37.19 -14.17
N ASP A 2 -9.42 -38.24 -14.47
CA ASP A 2 -7.97 -38.20 -14.41
C ASP A 2 -7.42 -37.28 -15.51
N VAL A 3 -6.31 -36.60 -15.21
CA VAL A 3 -5.69 -35.61 -16.10
C VAL A 3 -4.18 -35.80 -16.07
N THR A 4 -3.54 -35.76 -17.23
CA THR A 4 -2.08 -35.72 -17.35
C THR A 4 -1.59 -34.29 -17.50
N LEU A 5 -0.74 -33.82 -16.58
CA LEU A 5 -0.09 -32.52 -16.64
C LEU A 5 1.10 -32.54 -17.63
N PRO A 6 1.54 -31.37 -18.13
CA PRO A 6 2.78 -31.26 -18.89
C PRO A 6 3.95 -31.91 -18.16
N GLY A 7 4.76 -32.69 -18.89
CA GLY A 7 5.84 -33.50 -18.31
C GLY A 7 5.44 -34.95 -17.98
N GLY A 8 4.19 -35.34 -18.25
CA GLY A 8 3.74 -36.73 -18.11
C GLY A 8 3.29 -37.10 -16.69
N TYR A 9 3.01 -36.11 -15.84
CA TYR A 9 2.54 -36.36 -14.48
C TYR A 9 1.05 -36.65 -14.48
N GLU A 10 0.65 -37.84 -14.08
CA GLU A 10 -0.74 -38.23 -13.92
C GLU A 10 -1.31 -37.67 -12.60
N VAL A 11 -2.52 -37.12 -12.68
CA VAL A 11 -3.30 -36.64 -11.54
C VAL A 11 -4.61 -37.40 -11.55
N HIS A 12 -4.86 -38.14 -10.48
CA HIS A 12 -6.08 -38.92 -10.32
C HIS A 12 -7.16 -38.12 -9.60
N GLN A 13 -8.38 -38.63 -9.69
CA GLN A 13 -9.48 -38.10 -8.90
C GLN A 13 -9.14 -38.12 -7.40
N ASN A 14 -9.42 -37.00 -6.72
CA ASN A 14 -9.16 -36.73 -5.30
C ASN A 14 -7.70 -36.42 -4.93
N ASP A 15 -6.78 -36.35 -5.90
CA ASP A 15 -5.44 -35.86 -5.63
C ASP A 15 -5.46 -34.38 -5.21
N HIS A 16 -4.56 -34.03 -4.28
CA HIS A 16 -4.38 -32.67 -3.82
C HIS A 16 -3.24 -31.99 -4.57
N ILE A 17 -3.54 -30.89 -5.25
CA ILE A 17 -2.55 -30.06 -5.93
C ILE A 17 -2.37 -28.76 -5.16
N PHE A 18 -1.11 -28.44 -4.84
CA PHE A 18 -0.74 -27.18 -4.23
C PHE A 18 0.05 -26.32 -5.22
N ILE A 19 -0.31 -25.04 -5.31
CA ILE A 19 0.45 -24.05 -6.08
C ILE A 19 1.30 -23.24 -5.10
N LEU A 20 2.62 -23.35 -5.22
CA LEU A 20 3.57 -22.58 -4.43
C LEU A 20 3.70 -21.15 -4.99
N LEU A 21 2.73 -20.29 -4.66
CA LEU A 21 2.65 -18.92 -5.19
C LEU A 21 3.91 -18.09 -4.90
N SER A 22 4.56 -18.31 -3.75
CA SER A 22 5.80 -17.61 -3.38
C SER A 22 6.95 -17.91 -4.35
N GLN A 23 7.03 -19.15 -4.84
CA GLN A 23 8.01 -19.59 -5.83
C GLN A 23 7.60 -19.15 -7.24
N LEU A 24 6.31 -19.26 -7.57
CA LEU A 24 5.77 -18.78 -8.85
C LEU A 24 6.12 -17.29 -9.08
N HIS A 25 5.95 -16.44 -8.07
CA HIS A 25 6.23 -15.00 -8.19
C HIS A 25 7.72 -14.67 -8.18
N ARG A 26 8.60 -15.64 -7.88
CA ARG A 26 10.06 -15.51 -7.80
C ARG A 26 10.80 -16.30 -8.87
N ASP A 27 10.10 -16.86 -9.86
CA ASP A 27 10.76 -17.63 -10.92
C ASP A 27 11.73 -16.72 -11.72
N PRO A 28 13.05 -16.98 -11.69
CA PRO A 28 14.03 -16.18 -12.41
C PRO A 28 13.89 -16.25 -13.93
N LYS A 29 13.17 -17.26 -14.46
CA LYS A 29 12.85 -17.35 -15.89
C LYS A 29 11.77 -16.37 -16.31
N VAL A 30 10.95 -15.91 -15.37
CA VAL A 30 9.87 -14.95 -15.59
C VAL A 30 10.30 -13.54 -15.21
N ARG A 31 11.12 -13.42 -14.15
CA ARG A 31 11.41 -12.15 -13.49
C ARG A 31 12.90 -12.01 -13.20
N ASP A 32 13.50 -10.92 -13.66
CA ASP A 32 14.87 -10.54 -13.33
C ASP A 32 15.01 -10.20 -11.84
N GLN A 33 16.08 -10.63 -11.16
CA GLN A 33 16.34 -10.29 -9.75
C GLN A 33 15.07 -10.42 -8.88
N PRO A 34 14.49 -11.64 -8.76
CA PRO A 34 13.16 -11.84 -8.18
C PRO A 34 13.09 -11.50 -6.68
N GLU A 35 14.22 -11.53 -5.97
CA GLU A 35 14.29 -11.18 -4.56
C GLU A 35 14.36 -9.67 -4.29
N GLU A 36 14.61 -8.85 -5.32
CA GLU A 36 14.71 -7.39 -5.16
C GLU A 36 13.34 -6.72 -5.21
N PHE A 37 13.06 -5.91 -4.17
CA PHE A 37 11.90 -5.03 -4.16
C PHE A 37 12.10 -3.84 -5.12
N ARG A 38 11.66 -4.03 -6.37
CA ARG A 38 11.72 -3.03 -7.46
C ARG A 38 10.33 -2.78 -8.03
N PRO A 39 9.53 -1.85 -7.45
CA PRO A 39 8.16 -1.54 -7.90
C PRO A 39 8.08 -1.02 -9.34
N GLU A 40 9.13 -0.36 -9.81
CA GLU A 40 9.20 0.32 -11.11
C GLU A 40 8.96 -0.64 -12.27
N ARG A 41 9.28 -1.92 -12.09
CA ARG A 41 9.09 -2.95 -13.13
C ARG A 41 7.62 -3.20 -13.48
N MET A 42 6.71 -2.78 -12.62
CA MET A 42 5.27 -2.91 -12.82
C MET A 42 4.65 -1.66 -13.48
N LEU A 43 5.43 -0.60 -13.64
CA LEU A 43 5.01 0.62 -14.32
C LEU A 43 5.05 0.44 -15.84
N ASN A 44 4.43 1.36 -16.57
CA ASN A 44 4.55 1.49 -18.03
C ASN A 44 4.30 0.18 -18.81
N GLY A 45 3.20 -0.50 -18.48
CA GLY A 45 2.82 -1.75 -19.13
C GLY A 45 3.54 -3.00 -18.58
N GLY A 46 4.20 -2.89 -17.42
CA GLY A 46 4.99 -3.96 -16.82
C GLY A 46 4.18 -5.21 -16.48
N PHE A 47 2.94 -5.03 -16.01
CA PHE A 47 2.04 -6.15 -15.71
C PHE A 47 1.62 -6.89 -16.99
N GLU A 48 1.35 -6.17 -18.06
CA GLU A 48 0.86 -6.67 -19.34
C GLU A 48 1.93 -7.47 -20.09
N LYS A 49 3.21 -7.17 -19.83
CA LYS A 49 4.36 -7.90 -20.39
C LYS A 49 4.62 -9.24 -19.70
N LEU A 50 4.04 -9.47 -18.52
CA LEU A 50 4.25 -10.74 -17.81
C LEU A 50 3.62 -11.89 -18.61
N PRO A 51 4.30 -13.05 -18.68
CA PRO A 51 3.71 -14.25 -19.25
C PRO A 51 2.35 -14.54 -18.60
N PRO A 52 1.36 -15.01 -19.35
CA PRO A 52 0.08 -15.41 -18.78
C PRO A 52 0.28 -16.33 -17.58
N ASN A 53 -0.57 -16.20 -16.57
CA ASN A 53 -0.56 -17.08 -15.39
C ASN A 53 0.70 -17.01 -14.49
N SER A 54 1.62 -16.07 -14.71
CA SER A 54 2.85 -15.92 -13.89
C SER A 54 2.68 -14.98 -12.68
N TRP A 55 1.61 -14.18 -12.64
CA TRP A 55 1.27 -13.31 -11.52
C TRP A 55 -0.13 -13.64 -10.99
N LYS A 56 -0.20 -14.14 -9.76
CA LYS A 56 -1.43 -14.69 -9.15
C LYS A 56 -1.58 -14.42 -7.64
N PRO A 57 -1.47 -13.18 -7.14
CA PRO A 57 -1.64 -12.90 -5.72
C PRO A 57 -3.06 -13.11 -5.20
N PHE A 58 -4.05 -13.22 -6.10
CA PHE A 58 -5.46 -13.44 -5.77
C PHE A 58 -6.01 -14.76 -6.33
N GLY A 59 -5.15 -15.73 -6.64
CA GLY A 59 -5.56 -17.02 -7.20
C GLY A 59 -5.95 -16.96 -8.68
N ASN A 60 -6.82 -17.89 -9.12
CA ASN A 60 -7.20 -18.05 -10.52
C ASN A 60 -8.63 -18.61 -10.68
N GLY A 61 -9.28 -18.28 -11.80
CA GLY A 61 -10.56 -18.85 -12.21
C GLY A 61 -11.70 -18.60 -11.23
N GLN A 62 -12.66 -19.54 -11.19
CA GLN A 62 -13.86 -19.46 -10.33
C GLN A 62 -13.55 -19.50 -8.82
N ARG A 63 -12.35 -19.94 -8.44
CA ARG A 63 -11.88 -20.00 -7.05
C ARG A 63 -10.91 -18.88 -6.69
N ALA A 64 -10.78 -17.87 -7.57
CA ALA A 64 -10.02 -16.66 -7.26
C ALA A 64 -10.65 -15.91 -6.07
N CYS A 65 -9.85 -15.07 -5.42
CA CYS A 65 -10.29 -14.26 -4.30
C CYS A 65 -11.43 -13.33 -4.71
N ILE A 66 -12.62 -13.57 -4.15
CA ILE A 66 -13.81 -12.72 -4.35
C ILE A 66 -13.58 -11.29 -3.83
N GLY A 67 -12.74 -11.13 -2.80
CA GLY A 67 -12.37 -9.85 -2.22
C GLY A 67 -11.31 -9.06 -3.00
N ARG A 68 -10.81 -9.54 -4.15
CA ARG A 68 -9.74 -8.88 -4.91
C ARG A 68 -10.01 -7.38 -5.20
N PRO A 69 -11.19 -6.96 -5.70
CA PRO A 69 -11.43 -5.55 -5.98
C PRO A 69 -11.37 -4.68 -4.70
N PHE A 70 -11.98 -5.18 -3.62
CA PHE A 70 -11.99 -4.50 -2.33
C PHE A 70 -10.57 -4.37 -1.76
N ALA A 71 -9.81 -5.48 -1.71
CA ALA A 71 -8.45 -5.50 -1.20
C ALA A 71 -7.54 -4.51 -1.94
N TRP A 72 -7.72 -4.36 -3.26
CA TRP A 72 -6.95 -3.40 -4.04
C TRP A 72 -7.27 -1.95 -3.68
N GLN A 73 -8.56 -1.62 -3.60
CA GLN A 73 -9.03 -0.28 -3.24
C GLN A 73 -8.61 0.10 -1.83
N GLU A 74 -8.82 -0.80 -0.87
CA GLU A 74 -8.44 -0.61 0.53
C GLU A 74 -6.93 -0.41 0.68
N SER A 75 -6.12 -1.30 0.08
CA SER A 75 -4.66 -1.21 0.17
C SER A 75 -4.13 0.10 -0.42
N LEU A 76 -4.67 0.52 -1.57
CA LEU A 76 -4.28 1.77 -2.20
C LEU A 76 -4.64 2.97 -1.34
N LEU A 77 -5.87 3.02 -0.83
CA LEU A 77 -6.34 4.12 0.01
C LEU A 77 -5.57 4.18 1.33
N ALA A 78 -5.41 3.05 2.02
CA ALA A 78 -4.69 2.97 3.27
C ALA A 78 -3.24 3.42 3.09
N LEU A 79 -2.53 2.91 2.08
CA LEU A 79 -1.15 3.31 1.81
C LEU A 79 -1.03 4.80 1.48
N ALA A 80 -1.91 5.33 0.61
CA ALA A 80 -1.91 6.74 0.25
C ALA A 80 -2.16 7.65 1.47
N LEU A 81 -3.12 7.30 2.32
CA LEU A 81 -3.43 8.04 3.54
C LEU A 81 -2.28 7.99 4.56
N ILE A 82 -1.68 6.82 4.76
CA ILE A 82 -0.53 6.66 5.66
C ILE A 82 0.63 7.55 5.19
N LEU A 83 0.99 7.48 3.91
CA LEU A 83 2.10 8.26 3.35
C LEU A 83 1.83 9.77 3.31
N LYS A 84 0.57 10.17 3.12
CA LYS A 84 0.14 11.58 3.13
C LYS A 84 0.23 12.20 4.53
N HIS A 85 -0.16 11.46 5.57
CA HIS A 85 -0.34 12.02 6.91
C HIS A 85 0.81 11.74 7.86
N PHE A 86 1.70 10.80 7.56
CA PHE A 86 2.75 10.39 8.49
C PHE A 86 4.15 10.37 7.85
N HIS A 87 5.14 10.68 8.67
CA HIS A 87 6.51 10.25 8.50
C HIS A 87 6.70 8.90 9.21
N LEU A 88 7.24 7.93 8.48
CA LEU A 88 7.45 6.57 8.95
C LEU A 88 8.95 6.33 9.17
N GLU A 89 9.31 5.83 10.33
CA GLU A 89 10.68 5.45 10.68
C GLU A 89 10.69 4.04 11.26
N PHE A 90 11.75 3.28 11.00
CA PHE A 90 11.96 2.02 11.69
C PHE A 90 12.17 2.25 13.18
N VAL A 91 11.54 1.42 14.02
CA VAL A 91 11.89 1.37 15.45
C VAL A 91 13.28 0.77 15.64
N ASP A 92 13.58 -0.26 14.87
CA ASP A 92 14.89 -0.90 14.77
C ASP A 92 15.45 -0.70 13.35
N PRO A 93 16.45 0.18 13.17
CA PRO A 93 17.08 0.42 11.87
C PRO A 93 17.78 -0.80 11.26
N ALA A 94 18.13 -1.80 12.08
CA ALA A 94 18.76 -3.04 11.66
C ALA A 94 17.74 -4.18 11.47
N TYR A 95 16.44 -3.88 11.49
CA TYR A 95 15.40 -4.87 11.29
C TYR A 95 15.58 -5.58 9.95
N ASP A 96 15.67 -6.91 10.01
CA ASP A 96 15.70 -7.80 8.86
C ASP A 96 14.36 -8.53 8.72
N LEU A 97 13.85 -8.62 7.48
CA LEU A 97 12.51 -9.13 7.23
C LEU A 97 12.44 -10.65 7.46
N ARG A 98 11.81 -11.05 8.56
CA ARG A 98 11.45 -12.46 8.81
C ARG A 98 9.97 -12.68 8.57
N ILE A 99 9.63 -13.67 7.74
CA ILE A 99 8.24 -13.99 7.41
C ILE A 99 7.71 -15.02 8.41
N LYS A 100 6.65 -14.66 9.13
CA LYS A 100 5.84 -15.59 9.93
C LYS A 100 4.68 -16.10 9.08
N GLN A 101 4.60 -17.41 8.91
CA GLN A 101 3.54 -18.07 8.15
C GLN A 101 2.53 -18.75 9.09
N THR A 102 1.25 -18.39 8.95
CA THR A 102 0.12 -19.10 9.56
C THR A 102 -0.92 -19.37 8.47
N LEU A 103 -2.19 -18.98 8.66
CA LEU A 103 -3.17 -18.94 7.57
C LEU A 103 -2.80 -17.87 6.52
N THR A 104 -2.13 -16.80 6.94
CA THR A 104 -1.56 -15.75 6.08
C THR A 104 -0.09 -15.55 6.39
N ILE A 105 0.60 -14.77 5.56
CA ILE A 105 1.98 -14.34 5.80
C ILE A 105 2.00 -12.94 6.40
N LYS A 106 2.90 -12.71 7.35
CA LYS A 106 3.14 -11.37 7.92
C LYS A 106 4.59 -11.22 8.36
N PRO A 107 5.13 -9.99 8.40
CA PRO A 107 6.45 -9.77 8.96
C PRO A 107 6.43 -10.02 10.48
N GLU A 108 7.42 -10.76 10.97
CA GLU A 108 7.56 -11.07 12.39
C GLU A 108 8.21 -9.91 13.14
N GLY A 109 7.55 -9.39 14.18
CA GLY A 109 8.13 -8.36 15.05
C GLY A 109 8.31 -6.99 14.41
N PHE A 110 7.81 -6.77 13.19
CA PHE A 110 7.93 -5.48 12.49
C PHE A 110 7.19 -4.37 13.21
N LYS A 111 7.91 -3.30 13.56
CA LYS A 111 7.40 -2.12 14.25
C LYS A 111 7.92 -0.86 13.59
N MET A 112 7.04 0.14 13.47
CA MET A 112 7.38 1.46 12.94
C MET A 112 7.05 2.53 13.96
N ARG A 113 7.87 3.59 13.99
CA ARG A 113 7.55 4.85 14.65
C ARG A 113 6.87 5.75 13.62
N VAL A 114 5.75 6.35 14.02
CA VAL A 114 4.99 7.27 13.18
C VAL A 114 5.00 8.67 13.78
N ARG A 115 5.21 9.69 12.94
CA ARG A 115 5.05 11.10 13.32
C ARG A 115 4.08 11.78 12.37
N PRO A 116 3.11 12.59 12.83
CA PRO A 116 2.26 13.37 11.94
C PRO A 116 3.11 14.24 11.01
N ARG A 117 2.79 14.24 9.72
CA ARG A 117 3.33 15.18 8.73
C ARG A 117 2.56 16.48 8.88
N GLN A 118 3.25 17.60 9.09
CA GLN A 118 2.60 18.91 9.03
C GLN A 118 1.99 19.06 7.64
N GLN A 119 0.67 19.28 7.59
CA GLN A 119 0.01 19.48 6.31
C GLN A 119 0.53 20.78 5.70
N ILE A 120 0.96 20.73 4.44
CA ILE A 120 0.89 21.91 3.58
C ILE A 120 -0.60 22.22 3.53
N GLY A 121 -1.01 23.30 4.21
CA GLY A 121 -2.40 23.70 4.25
C GLY A 121 -2.92 23.74 2.83
N PHE A 122 -4.03 23.04 2.57
CA PHE A 122 -4.84 23.40 1.42
C PHE A 122 -5.25 24.85 1.66
N ALA A 123 -4.55 25.78 1.00
CA ALA A 123 -5.11 27.08 0.73
C ALA A 123 -6.35 26.77 -0.09
N LEU A 124 -7.48 26.62 0.59
CA LEU A 124 -8.80 26.82 0.02
C LEU A 124 -8.67 28.17 -0.68
N HIS A 125 -8.54 28.14 -1.99
CA HIS A 125 -8.74 29.32 -2.79
C HIS A 125 -10.21 29.63 -2.62
N SER A 126 -10.55 30.40 -1.57
CA SER A 126 -11.79 31.14 -1.55
C SER A 126 -11.67 32.08 -2.73
N SER A 127 -12.23 31.68 -3.88
CA SER A 127 -12.50 32.60 -4.96
C SER A 127 -13.49 33.62 -4.41
N SER A 128 -12.97 34.70 -3.83
CA SER A 128 -13.75 35.90 -3.56
C SER A 128 -14.13 36.47 -4.91
N THR A 129 -15.36 36.24 -5.33
CA THR A 129 -15.99 36.96 -6.43
C THR A 129 -15.96 38.44 -6.06
N THR A 130 -15.09 39.21 -6.71
CA THR A 130 -15.04 40.67 -6.58
C THR A 130 -16.28 41.26 -7.24
N THR A 131 -17.35 41.45 -6.47
CA THR A 131 -18.40 42.40 -6.83
C THR A 131 -17.88 43.79 -6.54
N THR A 132 -17.60 44.55 -7.59
CA THR A 132 -17.28 45.97 -7.54
C THR A 132 -18.39 46.71 -6.81
N THR A 133 -18.13 47.22 -5.61
CA THR A 133 -18.94 48.27 -5.00
C THR A 133 -18.04 49.24 -4.26
N THR A 134 -18.07 50.46 -4.75
CA THR A 134 -17.36 51.67 -4.32
C THR A 134 -17.80 52.10 -2.91
N LYS A 135 -16.87 52.21 -1.95
CA LYS A 135 -16.88 53.26 -0.90
C LYS A 135 -15.61 53.26 0.00
N LYS A 136 -14.80 54.31 -0.20
CA LYS A 136 -14.19 55.24 0.77
C LYS A 136 -13.80 54.76 2.19
N SER A 137 -12.50 54.88 2.47
CA SER A 137 -11.80 55.23 3.74
C SER A 137 -12.01 54.34 4.99
N GLU A 138 -10.92 53.77 5.53
CA GLU A 138 -10.22 54.24 6.76
C GLU A 138 -9.28 53.15 7.37
N LYS A 139 -8.32 53.61 8.19
CA LYS A 139 -7.08 53.03 8.74
C LYS A 139 -7.15 51.63 9.41
N ALA A 140 -5.99 50.93 9.34
CA ALA A 140 -5.65 49.70 10.07
C ALA A 140 -5.47 49.88 11.60
N PRO A 141 -5.52 48.77 12.37
CA PRO A 141 -4.35 48.45 13.18
C PRO A 141 -3.96 46.96 13.30
N GLU A 142 -2.64 46.79 13.40
CA GLU A 142 -1.77 45.81 14.09
C GLU A 142 -2.25 44.43 14.57
N THR A 143 -1.37 43.48 14.24
CA THR A 143 -1.26 42.06 14.63
C THR A 143 -0.86 41.89 16.10
N LYS A 144 -1.46 40.90 16.79
CA LYS A 144 -0.81 40.25 17.94
C LYS A 144 -0.87 38.73 17.82
N SER A 145 0.33 38.17 17.71
CA SER A 145 0.68 36.75 17.83
C SER A 145 0.36 36.26 19.23
N ASN A 146 -0.32 35.12 19.36
CA ASN A 146 -0.28 34.36 20.60
C ASN A 146 -0.10 32.87 20.27
N ARG A 147 1.01 32.32 20.74
CA ARG A 147 1.50 30.98 20.50
C ARG A 147 1.18 30.16 21.74
N GLU A 148 0.04 29.46 21.76
CA GLU A 148 -0.28 28.52 22.83
C GLU A 148 0.36 27.15 22.55
N GLU A 149 1.08 26.66 23.57
CA GLU A 149 1.80 25.39 23.62
C GLU A 149 0.86 24.19 23.49
N LEU A 150 1.14 23.31 22.52
CA LEU A 150 0.48 22.01 22.40
C LEU A 150 1.13 20.99 23.36
N ARG A 151 0.40 20.58 24.41
CA ARG A 151 0.77 19.43 25.24
C ARG A 151 0.40 18.11 24.54
N PRO A 152 1.22 17.05 24.63
CA PRO A 152 0.93 15.78 23.96
C PRO A 152 -0.15 14.98 24.70
N LEU A 153 -1.16 14.52 23.96
CA LEU A 153 -2.17 13.58 24.44
C LEU A 153 -1.56 12.18 24.59
N ARG A 154 -1.54 11.65 25.82
CA ARG A 154 -1.30 10.24 26.10
C ARG A 154 -2.58 9.46 25.81
N ALA A 155 -2.57 8.64 24.76
CA ALA A 155 -3.62 7.63 24.56
C ALA A 155 -3.38 6.48 25.55
N LEU A 156 -4.29 6.31 26.51
CA LEU A 156 -4.43 5.08 27.28
C LEU A 156 -5.03 4.02 26.35
N LEU A 157 -4.36 2.87 26.26
CA LEU A 157 -4.89 1.63 25.71
C LEU A 157 -5.74 0.94 26.78
N ALA A 158 -6.94 0.53 26.39
CA ALA A 158 -7.67 -0.60 26.95
C ALA A 158 -7.81 -1.65 25.83
#